data_AF-A0A2X2VQ51-F1
#
_entry.id   AF-A0A2X2VQ51-F1
#
_cell.length_a   1.000
_cell.length_b   1.000
_cell.length_c   1.000
_cell.angle_alpha   90.00
_cell.angle_beta   90.00
_cell.angle_gamma   90.00
#
_symmetry.space_group_name_H-M   'P 1'
#
loop_
_entity.id
_entity.type
_entity.pdbx_description
1 polymer ?
#
loop_
_entity_poly.entity_id
_entity_poly.type
_entity_poly.pdbx_seq_one_letter_code
_entity_poly.pdbx_strand_id
1 'polypeptide(L)'
;MKNLKISLAWQILLAMVLGILLGSYLHYHSDSREWLVANLLSPAGDIFIHLIKMIVVPIVISTLIVGIAGVGDAKQLGRIGAKTIIYFEVITTVAIILGITLANVFQPGSGIDMSQLATVDISKYQSTTAEVQSHGARFDGHDFVTGSDQYCRVDGEGRHAADYLLLGAVWPGSVFPACDSP
;
A
#
# COMPACT_ATOMS: atom_id res chain seq x y z
N MET A 1 -3.68 -20.67 40.97
CA MET A 1 -3.34 -19.63 39.97
C MET A 1 -4.49 -19.54 38.99
N LYS A 2 -5.25 -18.43 39.00
CA LYS A 2 -6.50 -18.31 38.25
C LYS A 2 -6.16 -18.11 36.77
N ASN A 3 -6.32 -19.16 35.96
CA ASN A 3 -6.19 -19.11 34.51
C ASN A 3 -7.32 -18.24 33.95
N LEU A 4 -7.03 -16.95 33.75
CA LEU A 4 -7.92 -16.04 33.04
C LEU A 4 -7.87 -16.41 31.56
N LYS A 5 -8.94 -17.04 31.05
CA LYS A 5 -9.13 -17.28 29.62
C LYS A 5 -9.38 -15.93 28.94
N ILE A 6 -8.31 -15.20 28.67
CA ILE A 6 -8.35 -13.94 27.94
C ILE A 6 -8.76 -14.25 26.49
N SER A 7 -9.82 -13.60 26.05
CA SER A 7 -10.29 -13.68 24.67
C SER A 7 -9.26 -13.08 23.72
N LEU A 8 -9.14 -13.65 22.52
CA LEU A 8 -8.22 -13.18 21.47
C LEU A 8 -8.43 -11.70 21.14
N ALA A 9 -9.68 -11.22 21.15
CA ALA A 9 -9.99 -9.80 20.97
C ALA A 9 -9.36 -8.93 22.06
N TRP A 10 -9.40 -9.40 23.31
CA TRP A 10 -8.79 -8.68 24.43
C TRP A 10 -7.27 -8.67 24.34
N GLN A 11 -6.67 -9.74 23.81
CA GLN A 11 -5.22 -9.80 23.59
C GLN A 11 -4.74 -8.77 22.54
N ILE A 12 -5.51 -8.58 21.46
CA ILE A 12 -5.18 -7.56 20.43
C ILE A 12 -5.31 -6.14 21.01
N LEU A 13 -6.39 -5.88 21.77
CA LEU A 13 -6.56 -4.58 22.43
C LEU A 13 -5.42 -4.31 23.42
N LEU A 14 -5.02 -5.30 24.22
CA LEU A 14 -3.90 -5.16 25.15
C LEU A 14 -2.59 -4.90 24.41
N ALA A 15 -2.34 -5.59 23.29
CA ALA A 15 -1.14 -5.40 22.47
C ALA A 15 -1.09 -3.99 21.84
N MET A 16 -2.23 -3.46 21.39
CA MET A 16 -2.31 -2.10 20.84
C MET A 16 -2.00 -1.04 21.91
N VAL A 17 -2.60 -1.18 23.09
CA VAL A 17 -2.35 -0.26 24.22
C VAL A 17 -0.88 -0.33 24.67
N LEU A 18 -0.33 -1.53 24.83
CA LEU A 18 1.08 -1.71 25.17
C LEU A 18 2.02 -1.16 24.09
N GLY A 19 1.69 -1.33 22.81
CA GLY A 19 2.47 -0.76 21.70
C GLY A 19 2.51 0.77 21.74
N ILE A 20 1.38 1.42 21.99
CA ILE A 20 1.31 2.88 22.16
C ILE A 20 2.10 3.34 23.39
N LEU A 21 1.99 2.63 24.52
CA LEU A 21 2.73 2.95 25.73
C LEU A 21 4.24 2.78 25.56
N LEU A 22 4.69 1.68 24.93
CA LEU A 22 6.10 1.49 24.60
C LEU A 22 6.60 2.57 23.65
N GLY A 23 5.82 2.92 22.61
CA GLY A 23 6.17 3.99 21.67
C GLY A 23 6.30 5.35 22.35
N SER A 24 5.38 5.68 23.26
CA SER A 24 5.43 6.91 24.05
C SER A 24 6.60 6.90 25.04
N TYR A 25 6.88 5.79 25.71
CA TYR A 25 8.02 5.67 26.63
C TYR A 25 9.36 5.83 25.92
N LEU A 26 9.51 5.23 24.73
CA LEU A 26 10.72 5.37 23.90
C LEU A 26 10.91 6.80 23.35
N HIS A 27 9.86 7.61 23.32
CA HIS A 27 9.96 9.02 22.95
C HIS A 27 10.69 9.84 24.02
N TYR A 28 10.59 9.48 25.31
CA TYR A 28 11.23 10.20 26.41
C TYR A 28 12.71 9.83 26.64
N HIS A 29 13.18 8.70 26.09
CA HIS A 29 14.57 8.23 26.22
C HIS A 29 15.28 8.22 24.85
N SER A 30 15.93 9.33 24.49
CA SER A 30 16.46 9.59 23.13
C SER A 30 17.64 8.70 22.71
N ASP A 31 18.54 8.36 23.61
CA ASP A 31 19.87 7.85 23.25
C ASP A 31 19.88 6.39 22.76
N SER A 32 18.84 5.61 23.08
CA SER A 32 18.70 4.20 22.68
C SER A 32 17.62 3.97 21.62
N ARG A 33 16.93 5.03 21.20
CA ARG A 33 15.78 4.97 20.28
C ARG A 33 16.17 4.55 18.87
N GLU A 34 17.21 5.17 18.31
CA GLU A 34 17.56 4.97 16.90
C GLU A 34 17.98 3.53 16.60
N TRP A 35 18.77 2.93 17.50
CA TRP A 35 19.20 1.53 17.35
C TRP A 35 18.02 0.55 17.49
N LEU A 36 17.16 0.72 18.50
CA LEU A 36 15.99 -0.16 18.71
C LEU A 36 14.97 -0.04 17.58
N VAL A 37 14.71 1.18 17.10
CA VAL A 37 13.73 1.41 16.04
C VAL A 37 14.24 0.87 14.72
N ALA A 38 15.49 1.15 14.35
CA ALA A 38 16.05 0.72 13.08
C ALA A 38 16.30 -0.80 13.01
N ASN A 39 16.76 -1.43 14.09
CA ASN A 39 17.15 -2.85 14.06
C ASN A 39 16.06 -3.83 14.47
N LEU A 40 15.05 -3.39 15.23
CA LEU A 40 14.05 -4.30 15.78
C LEU A 40 12.63 -3.92 15.37
N LEU A 41 12.20 -2.68 15.63
CA LEU A 41 10.80 -2.29 15.40
C LEU A 41 10.46 -2.16 13.92
N SER A 42 11.31 -1.50 13.11
CA SER A 42 11.08 -1.37 11.66
C SER A 42 11.08 -2.73 10.95
N PRO A 43 12.13 -3.58 11.06
CA PRO A 43 12.11 -4.86 10.37
C PRO A 43 11.04 -5.81 10.90
N ALA A 44 10.70 -5.78 12.21
CA ALA A 44 9.59 -6.58 12.72
C ALA A 44 8.23 -6.14 12.15
N GLY A 45 8.02 -4.83 12.02
CA GLY A 45 6.83 -4.28 11.37
C GLY A 45 6.77 -4.62 9.89
N ASP A 46 7.88 -4.47 9.18
CA ASP A 46 7.98 -4.81 7.77
C ASP A 46 7.70 -6.29 7.53
N ILE A 47 8.30 -7.19 8.32
CA ILE A 47 8.02 -8.64 8.24
C ILE A 47 6.53 -8.90 8.47
N PHE A 48 5.93 -8.30 9.50
CA PHE A 48 4.50 -8.49 9.79
C PHE A 48 3.59 -8.06 8.62
N ILE A 49 3.87 -6.91 8.01
CA ILE A 49 3.11 -6.43 6.85
C ILE A 49 3.35 -7.32 5.62
N HIS A 50 4.57 -7.79 5.38
CA HIS A 50 4.86 -8.73 4.30
C HIS A 50 4.13 -10.07 4.49
N LEU A 51 4.05 -10.57 5.72
CA LEU A 51 3.28 -11.78 6.04
C LEU A 51 1.78 -11.60 5.75
N ILE A 52 1.19 -10.47 6.11
CA ILE A 52 -0.22 -10.18 5.78
C ILE A 52 -0.41 -10.08 4.26
N LYS A 53 0.44 -9.32 3.56
CA LYS A 53 0.34 -9.11 2.12
C LYS A 53 0.42 -10.43 1.33
N MET A 54 1.30 -11.35 1.73
CA MET A 54 1.40 -12.68 1.11
C MET A 54 0.10 -13.48 1.22
N ILE A 55 -0.66 -13.30 2.29
CA ILE A 55 -1.91 -14.03 2.55
C ILE A 55 -3.10 -13.35 1.86
N VAL A 56 -3.15 -12.02 1.85
CA VAL A 56 -4.29 -11.26 1.32
C VAL A 56 -4.49 -11.52 -0.18
N VAL A 57 -3.42 -11.49 -0.98
CA VAL A 57 -3.49 -11.67 -2.44
C VAL A 57 -4.17 -13.00 -2.84
N PRO A 58 -3.69 -14.18 -2.40
CA PRO A 58 -4.30 -15.46 -2.78
C PRO A 58 -5.71 -15.62 -2.22
N ILE A 59 -5.98 -15.18 -0.98
CA ILE A 59 -7.31 -15.32 -0.37
C ILE A 59 -8.36 -14.51 -1.12
N VAL A 60 -8.04 -13.28 -1.55
CA VAL A 60 -8.99 -12.45 -2.30
C VAL A 60 -9.33 -13.11 -3.63
N ILE A 61 -8.34 -13.63 -4.37
CA ILE A 61 -8.60 -14.31 -5.65
C ILE A 61 -9.43 -15.58 -5.45
N SER A 62 -9.09 -16.44 -4.49
CA SER A 62 -9.85 -17.66 -4.22
C SER A 62 -11.30 -17.36 -3.79
N THR A 63 -11.51 -16.36 -2.94
CA THR A 63 -12.85 -15.96 -2.49
C THR A 63 -13.69 -15.38 -3.63
N LEU A 64 -13.07 -14.62 -4.54
CA LEU A 64 -13.74 -14.13 -5.75
C LEU A 64 -14.15 -15.29 -6.67
N ILE A 65 -13.23 -16.24 -6.95
CA ILE A 65 -13.51 -17.40 -7.81
C ILE A 65 -14.64 -18.27 -7.22
N VAL A 66 -14.56 -18.62 -5.94
CA VAL A 66 -15.61 -19.41 -5.26
C VAL A 66 -16.93 -18.63 -5.21
N GLY A 67 -16.86 -17.30 -5.03
CA GLY A 67 -18.02 -16.41 -5.02
C GLY A 67 -18.77 -16.39 -6.36
N ILE A 68 -18.05 -16.31 -7.48
CA ILE A 68 -18.69 -16.35 -8.81
C ILE A 68 -19.15 -17.76 -9.20
N ALA A 69 -18.40 -18.81 -8.84
CA ALA A 69 -18.73 -20.20 -9.17
C ALA A 69 -19.95 -20.70 -8.39
N GLY A 70 -20.19 -20.17 -7.19
CA GLY A 70 -21.37 -20.52 -6.37
C GLY A 70 -22.69 -19.95 -6.91
N VAL A 71 -22.65 -18.93 -7.75
CA VAL A 71 -23.85 -18.33 -8.36
C VAL A 71 -23.99 -18.87 -9.77
N GLY A 72 -24.68 -20.01 -9.91
CA GLY A 72 -24.83 -20.72 -11.18
C GLY A 72 -25.57 -19.97 -12.30
N ASP A 73 -26.14 -18.79 -12.02
CA ASP A 73 -26.80 -17.93 -13.01
C ASP A 73 -26.10 -16.55 -13.09
N ALA A 74 -25.48 -16.28 -14.24
CA ALA A 74 -24.81 -15.01 -14.53
C ALA A 74 -25.77 -13.80 -14.45
N LYS A 75 -27.05 -13.98 -14.77
CA LYS A 75 -28.06 -12.90 -14.69
C LYS A 75 -28.39 -12.56 -13.24
N GLN A 76 -28.40 -13.56 -12.36
CA GLN A 76 -28.60 -13.36 -10.93
C GLN A 76 -27.38 -12.70 -10.29
N LEU A 77 -26.17 -13.13 -10.68
CA LEU A 77 -24.91 -12.53 -10.23
C LEU A 77 -24.83 -11.04 -10.60
N GLY A 78 -25.20 -10.68 -11.84
CA GLY A 78 -25.24 -9.28 -12.29
C GLY A 78 -26.22 -8.42 -11.48
N ARG A 79 -27.39 -8.94 -11.11
CA ARG A 79 -28.37 -8.19 -10.29
C ARG A 79 -27.88 -7.98 -8.85
N ILE A 80 -27.19 -8.96 -8.27
CA ILE A 80 -26.60 -8.84 -6.94
C ILE A 80 -25.44 -7.85 -6.98
N GLY A 81 -24.53 -7.98 -7.95
CA GLY A 81 -23.41 -7.07 -8.15
C GLY A 81 -23.85 -5.61 -8.34
N ALA A 82 -24.86 -5.37 -9.20
CA ALA A 82 -25.39 -4.03 -9.42
C ALA A 82 -25.99 -3.42 -8.15
N LYS A 83 -26.71 -4.21 -7.35
CA LYS A 83 -27.18 -3.76 -6.03
C LYS A 83 -26.01 -3.39 -5.14
N THR A 84 -25.00 -4.26 -5.04
CA THR A 84 -23.82 -4.03 -4.20
C THR A 84 -23.06 -2.76 -4.59
N ILE A 85 -22.89 -2.47 -5.89
CA ILE A 85 -22.24 -1.24 -6.36
C ILE A 85 -23.02 -0.01 -5.88
N ILE A 86 -24.35 0.02 -6.08
CA ILE A 86 -25.19 1.12 -5.62
C ILE A 86 -25.11 1.27 -4.09
N TYR A 87 -25.13 0.17 -3.34
CA TYR A 87 -24.96 0.20 -1.88
C TYR A 87 -23.57 0.73 -1.47
N PHE A 88 -22.51 0.33 -2.16
CA PHE A 88 -21.14 0.75 -1.88
C PHE A 88 -20.94 2.24 -2.15
N GLU A 89 -21.51 2.76 -3.25
CA GLU A 89 -21.43 4.18 -3.58
C GLU A 89 -22.17 5.06 -2.57
N VAL A 90 -23.38 4.65 -2.15
CA VAL A 90 -24.15 5.38 -1.14
C VAL A 90 -23.41 5.38 0.21
N ILE A 91 -22.92 4.23 0.68
CA ILE A 91 -22.27 4.15 2.00
C ILE A 91 -20.92 4.88 2.01
N THR A 92 -20.14 4.83 0.90
CA THR A 92 -18.87 5.55 0.79
C THR A 92 -19.08 7.05 0.72
N THR A 93 -20.11 7.52 0.01
CA THR A 93 -20.48 8.95 -0.02
C THR A 93 -20.85 9.44 1.38
N VAL A 94 -21.68 8.70 2.12
CA VAL A 94 -22.02 9.02 3.51
C VAL A 94 -20.76 9.01 4.39
N ALA A 95 -19.88 8.01 4.25
CA ALA A 95 -18.63 7.94 5.00
C ALA A 95 -17.69 9.13 4.72
N ILE A 96 -17.57 9.55 3.46
CA ILE A 96 -16.75 10.71 3.06
C ILE A 96 -17.33 12.00 3.64
N ILE A 97 -18.65 12.22 3.52
CA ILE A 97 -19.31 13.41 4.09
C ILE A 97 -19.10 13.47 5.60
N LEU A 98 -19.29 12.35 6.30
CA LEU A 98 -19.07 12.28 7.75
C LEU A 98 -17.59 12.50 8.11
N GLY A 99 -16.66 11.88 7.36
CA GLY A 99 -15.23 12.04 7.57
C GLY A 99 -14.77 13.49 7.41
N ILE A 100 -15.20 14.16 6.35
CA ILE A 100 -14.89 15.58 6.11
C ILE A 100 -15.54 16.47 7.17
N THR A 101 -16.79 16.20 7.54
CA THR A 101 -17.50 16.98 8.57
C THR A 101 -16.77 16.88 9.91
N LEU A 102 -16.42 15.67 10.34
CA LEU A 102 -15.67 15.45 11.59
C LEU A 102 -14.26 16.06 11.50
N ALA A 103 -13.56 15.93 10.37
CA ALA A 103 -12.26 16.56 10.18
C ALA A 103 -12.33 18.09 10.27
N ASN A 104 -13.38 18.71 9.73
CA ASN A 104 -13.59 20.16 9.80
C ASN A 104 -13.97 20.65 11.20
N VAL A 105 -14.74 19.85 11.96
CA VAL A 105 -15.17 20.18 13.32
C VAL A 105 -14.06 19.98 14.34
N PHE A 106 -13.39 18.82 14.30
CA PHE A 106 -12.34 18.47 15.27
C PHE A 106 -10.98 19.07 14.90
N GLN A 107 -10.79 19.48 13.63
CA GLN A 107 -9.55 20.04 13.08
C GLN A 107 -8.30 19.32 13.62
N PRO A 108 -8.22 17.98 13.46
CA PRO A 108 -7.09 17.23 13.97
C PRO A 108 -5.83 17.70 13.24
N GLY A 109 -4.96 18.42 13.95
CA GLY A 109 -3.77 19.05 13.37
C GLY A 109 -3.57 20.52 13.72
N SER A 110 -4.57 21.18 14.33
CA SER A 110 -4.36 22.51 14.92
C SER A 110 -3.30 22.44 16.03
N GLY A 111 -2.13 23.04 15.77
CA GLY A 111 -0.97 23.01 16.69
C GLY A 111 0.21 22.12 16.26
N ILE A 112 0.19 21.50 15.09
CA ILE A 112 1.36 20.81 14.54
C ILE A 112 2.30 21.84 13.89
N ASP A 113 3.48 22.04 14.49
CA ASP A 113 4.52 22.93 13.99
C ASP A 113 5.28 22.25 12.83
N MET A 114 4.94 22.62 11.60
CA MET A 114 5.50 22.04 10.37
C MET A 114 7.01 22.30 10.20
N SER A 115 7.58 23.21 10.98
CA SER A 115 9.02 23.52 10.97
C SER A 115 9.89 22.37 11.49
N GLN A 116 9.36 21.49 12.35
CA GLN A 116 10.06 20.29 12.83
C GLN A 116 9.89 19.07 11.92
N LEU A 117 8.99 19.14 10.92
CA LEU A 117 8.75 18.06 9.96
C LEU A 117 9.68 18.09 8.73
N ALA A 118 10.51 19.13 8.56
CA ALA A 118 11.47 19.22 7.45
C ALA A 118 12.54 18.10 7.46
N THR A 119 12.66 17.32 8.54
CA THR A 119 13.51 16.12 8.62
C THR A 119 12.83 14.85 8.07
N VAL A 120 11.53 14.88 7.81
CA VAL A 120 10.83 13.76 7.15
C VAL A 120 10.82 14.03 5.65
N ASP A 121 11.77 13.44 4.93
CA ASP A 121 11.96 13.50 3.47
C ASP A 121 10.64 13.49 2.67
N ILE A 122 10.12 14.68 2.38
CA ILE A 122 8.95 14.91 1.51
C ILE A 122 9.24 14.35 0.10
N SER A 123 10.53 14.30 -0.27
CA SER A 123 11.10 13.68 -1.47
C SER A 123 10.60 12.25 -1.69
N LYS A 124 10.43 11.45 -0.62
CA LYS A 124 9.97 10.05 -0.73
C LYS A 124 8.48 9.94 -1.06
N TYR A 125 7.68 10.92 -0.66
CA TYR A 125 6.25 10.96 -0.98
C TYR A 125 6.01 11.59 -2.36
N GLN A 126 6.88 12.51 -2.78
CA GLN A 126 6.84 13.09 -4.14
C GLN A 126 7.19 12.07 -5.21
N SER A 127 8.16 11.17 -4.98
CA SER A 127 8.49 10.11 -5.94
C SER A 127 7.36 9.07 -6.07
N THR A 128 6.76 8.66 -4.95
CA THR A 128 5.58 7.77 -4.98
C THR A 128 4.37 8.46 -5.61
N THR A 129 4.17 9.76 -5.39
CA THR A 129 3.06 10.50 -6.02
C THR A 129 3.31 10.68 -7.52
N ALA A 130 4.54 10.94 -7.96
CA ALA A 130 4.87 11.03 -9.39
C ALA A 130 4.58 9.71 -10.15
N GLU A 131 4.75 8.56 -9.48
CA GLU A 131 4.46 7.24 -10.04
C GLU A 131 2.96 6.84 -9.96
N VAL A 132 2.24 7.27 -8.92
CA VAL A 132 0.79 7.01 -8.79
C VAL A 132 -0.03 8.01 -9.63
N GLN A 133 0.48 9.22 -9.85
CA GLN A 133 -0.13 10.26 -10.67
C GLN A 133 0.08 9.97 -12.16
N SER A 134 1.15 9.27 -12.58
CA SER A 134 1.26 8.78 -13.96
C SER A 134 0.26 7.66 -14.27
N HIS A 135 -0.23 6.94 -13.26
CA HIS A 135 -1.27 5.91 -13.41
C HIS A 135 -2.71 6.44 -13.25
N GLY A 136 -2.88 7.70 -12.81
CA GLY A 136 -4.17 8.33 -12.52
C GLY A 136 -4.43 9.66 -13.24
N ALA A 137 -3.42 10.27 -13.86
CA ALA A 137 -3.59 11.46 -14.67
C ALA A 137 -3.97 11.05 -16.10
N ARG A 138 -5.28 11.10 -16.35
CA ARG A 138 -5.92 11.21 -17.66
C ARG A 138 -6.02 9.89 -18.45
N PHE A 139 -7.18 9.25 -18.34
CA PHE A 139 -7.74 8.40 -19.40
C PHE A 139 -8.04 9.27 -20.64
N ASP A 140 -7.03 9.88 -21.26
CA ASP A 140 -7.11 10.32 -22.66
C ASP A 140 -6.17 9.40 -23.43
N GLY A 141 -6.69 8.66 -24.42
CA GLY A 141 -6.01 7.54 -25.10
C GLY A 141 -4.75 7.88 -25.91
N HIS A 142 -4.08 9.00 -25.64
CA HIS A 142 -2.90 9.49 -26.33
C HIS A 142 -1.56 9.14 -25.64
N ASP A 143 -1.60 8.68 -24.37
CA ASP A 143 -0.40 8.44 -23.55
C ASP A 143 0.26 7.07 -23.76
N PHE A 144 -0.36 6.14 -24.49
CA PHE A 144 0.24 4.84 -24.80
C PHE A 144 1.41 4.95 -25.80
N VAL A 145 1.48 6.03 -26.60
CA VAL A 145 2.50 6.19 -27.65
C VAL A 145 3.76 6.89 -27.14
N THR A 146 3.68 7.68 -26.08
CA THR A 146 4.80 8.48 -25.55
C THR A 146 5.63 7.78 -24.47
N GLY A 147 5.18 6.65 -23.94
CA GLY A 147 5.89 5.90 -22.89
C GLY A 147 7.18 5.21 -23.34
N SER A 148 7.34 4.90 -24.63
CA SER A 148 8.52 4.21 -25.16
C SER A 148 9.76 5.11 -25.33
N ASP A 149 9.59 6.43 -25.43
CA ASP A 149 10.71 7.38 -25.61
C ASP A 149 11.43 7.69 -24.28
N GLN A 150 10.74 7.58 -23.15
CA GLN A 150 11.28 7.94 -21.83
C GLN A 150 12.30 6.91 -21.32
N TYR A 151 12.16 5.63 -21.69
CA TYR A 151 13.04 4.57 -21.19
C TYR A 151 14.46 4.67 -21.75
N CYS A 152 14.61 5.09 -23.00
CA CYS A 152 15.92 5.21 -23.66
C CYS A 152 16.80 6.35 -23.13
N ARG A 153 16.25 7.30 -22.36
CA ARG A 153 17.02 8.49 -21.92
C ARG A 153 17.71 8.34 -20.57
N VAL A 154 17.39 7.29 -19.79
CA VAL A 154 17.89 7.12 -18.41
C VAL A 154 19.11 6.19 -18.34
N ASP A 155 19.30 5.28 -19.29
CA ASP A 155 20.41 4.30 -19.30
C ASP A 155 21.69 4.84 -19.97
N GLY A 156 22.19 5.97 -19.47
CA GLY A 156 23.52 6.49 -19.81
C GLY A 156 24.67 5.89 -18.99
N GLU A 157 24.38 5.00 -18.03
CA GLU A 157 25.37 4.44 -17.10
C GLU A 157 25.43 2.92 -17.27
N GLY A 158 26.39 2.45 -18.07
CA GLY A 158 26.54 1.06 -18.54
C GLY A 158 26.89 0.04 -17.45
N ARG A 159 26.00 -0.18 -16.48
CA ARG A 159 26.18 -1.15 -15.38
C ARG A 159 25.14 -2.28 -15.34
N HIS A 160 24.12 -2.26 -16.21
CA HIS A 160 23.03 -3.25 -16.16
C HIS A 160 23.05 -4.33 -17.25
N ALA A 161 24.01 -4.32 -18.18
CA ALA A 161 24.10 -5.36 -19.22
C ALA A 161 24.30 -6.78 -18.65
N ALA A 162 24.87 -6.92 -17.45
CA ALA A 162 25.10 -8.23 -16.82
C ALA A 162 23.82 -8.85 -16.22
N ASP A 163 22.87 -8.04 -15.75
CA ASP A 163 21.64 -8.55 -15.11
C ASP A 163 20.65 -9.12 -16.15
N TYR A 164 20.62 -8.56 -17.36
CA TYR A 164 19.73 -9.02 -18.42
C TYR A 164 20.08 -10.44 -18.94
N LEU A 165 21.35 -10.84 -18.88
CA LEU A 165 21.77 -12.20 -19.27
C LEU A 165 21.31 -13.27 -18.27
N LEU A 166 21.20 -12.95 -16.98
CA LEU A 166 20.71 -13.90 -15.99
C LEU A 166 19.18 -14.04 -16.00
N LEU A 167 18.47 -12.96 -16.33
CA LEU A 167 17.00 -12.98 -16.41
C LEU A 167 16.48 -13.69 -17.67
N GLY A 168 17.22 -13.63 -18.79
CA GLY A 168 16.88 -14.37 -20.02
C GLY A 168 16.93 -15.90 -19.88
N ALA A 169 17.65 -16.43 -18.89
CA ALA A 169 17.68 -17.86 -18.59
C ALA A 169 16.43 -18.34 -17.82
N VAL A 170 15.74 -17.43 -17.12
CA VAL A 170 14.58 -17.77 -16.27
C VAL A 170 13.26 -17.54 -17.01
N TRP A 171 13.21 -16.66 -18.00
CA TRP A 171 11.99 -16.34 -18.75
C TRP A 171 12.21 -16.33 -20.28
N PRO A 172 12.11 -17.50 -20.96
CA PRO A 172 12.35 -17.64 -22.41
C PRO A 172 11.32 -16.94 -23.33
N GLY A 173 10.46 -16.07 -22.81
CA GLY A 173 9.32 -15.50 -23.54
C GLY A 173 9.10 -14.00 -23.37
N SER A 174 9.98 -13.28 -22.66
CA SER A 174 9.91 -11.83 -22.58
C SER A 174 10.49 -11.22 -23.84
N VAL A 175 9.62 -10.65 -24.69
CA VAL A 175 9.99 -9.77 -25.80
C VAL A 175 10.61 -8.51 -25.20
N PHE A 176 11.94 -8.47 -25.11
CA PHE A 176 12.65 -7.24 -24.82
C PHE A 176 12.55 -6.32 -26.05
N PRO A 177 12.12 -5.06 -25.88
CA PRO A 177 12.16 -4.10 -26.97
C PRO A 177 13.61 -3.87 -27.36
N ALA A 178 13.93 -4.13 -28.63
CA ALA A 178 15.20 -3.75 -29.21
C ALA A 178 15.28 -2.22 -29.25
N CYS A 179 16.22 -1.63 -28.50
CA CYS A 179 16.60 -0.24 -28.71
C CYS A 179 17.34 -0.15 -30.05
N ASP A 180 16.61 0.16 -31.12
CA ASP A 180 17.21 0.56 -32.39
C ASP A 180 17.94 1.89 -32.17
N SER A 181 19.26 1.85 -32.30
CA SER A 181 20.12 3.03 -32.25
C SER A 181 20.26 3.58 -33.69
N PRO A 182 20.06 4.90 -33.93
CA PRO A 182 20.50 5.51 -35.18
C PRO A 182 22.03 5.65 -35.26
#